data_AF-Q7NR19-F1
#
_entry.id   AF-Q7NR19-F1
#
_cell.length_a   1.000
_cell.length_b   1.000
_cell.length_c   1.000
_cell.angle_alpha   90.00
_cell.angle_beta   90.00
_cell.angle_gamma   90.00
#
_symmetry.space_group_name_H-M   'P 1'
#
loop_
_entity.id
_entity.type
_entity.pdbx_description
1 polymer ?
#
loop_
_entity_poly.entity_id
_entity_poly.type
_entity_poly.pdbx_seq_one_letter_code
_entity_poly.pdbx_strand_id
1 'polypeptide(L)'
;MKRETEAMGILKRLMGRGKAAQLSVSHGETPPELAAAVDALQREDWPQALRLAQPHLEAKSAGLRADAYRLCALATSRQGQWRTSFSCWHKLFELEPSAHNALQLASASVMAGDVERGKAWLMKFDEINRVRREYSCAAAYVNFISALAQAGHARETLPYLTWLRELYRQLKVTDDMFLHQRGVPFLHVFLENSWPLLLQCLNEKQVREWYGAMLADLDEDGCAALRRWLDEMMPVAAANDE
;
A
#
# COMPACT_ATOMS: atom_id res chain seq x y z
N MET A 1 -16.34 2.80 18.64
CA MET A 1 -16.81 1.56 17.98
C MET A 1 -17.33 1.74 16.54
N LYS A 2 -17.96 2.85 16.11
CA LYS A 2 -18.36 3.03 14.69
C LYS A 2 -17.21 3.43 13.72
N ARG A 3 -16.21 4.17 14.21
CA ARG A 3 -15.09 4.70 13.38
C ARG A 3 -14.06 3.65 12.93
N GLU A 4 -13.86 2.57 13.70
CA GLU A 4 -12.93 1.49 13.35
C GLU A 4 -13.47 0.63 12.20
N THR A 5 -14.79 0.43 12.15
CA THR A 5 -15.46 -0.39 11.13
C THR A 5 -15.46 0.28 9.76
N GLU A 6 -15.53 1.62 9.71
CA GLU A 6 -15.42 2.40 8.48
C GLU A 6 -14.00 2.38 7.90
N ALA A 7 -12.97 2.59 8.74
CA ALA A 7 -11.57 2.51 8.32
C ALA A 7 -11.23 1.13 7.72
N MET A 8 -11.74 0.05 8.31
CA MET A 8 -11.60 -1.32 7.79
C MET A 8 -12.30 -1.54 6.43
N GLY A 9 -13.44 -0.86 6.18
CA GLY A 9 -14.18 -0.93 4.92
C GLY A 9 -13.50 -0.21 3.76
N ILE A 10 -12.90 0.95 4.04
CA ILE A 10 -12.08 1.77 3.11
C ILE A 10 -10.83 0.99 2.68
N LEU A 11 -10.14 0.35 3.64
CA LEU A 11 -8.97 -0.49 3.38
C LEU A 11 -9.28 -1.72 2.51
N LYS A 12 -10.47 -2.31 2.65
CA LYS A 12 -10.88 -3.45 1.82
C LYS A 12 -11.15 -3.07 0.35
N ARG A 13 -11.48 -1.79 0.08
CA ARG A 13 -11.67 -1.23 -1.27
C ARG A 13 -10.37 -0.76 -1.90
N LEU A 14 -9.47 -0.14 -1.14
CA LEU A 14 -8.09 0.15 -1.58
C LEU A 14 -7.33 -1.12 -1.95
N MET A 15 -7.49 -2.17 -1.14
CA MET A 15 -6.94 -3.50 -1.40
C MET A 15 -7.88 -4.36 -2.26
N GLY A 16 -8.82 -3.74 -2.99
CA GLY A 16 -9.93 -4.38 -3.68
C GLY A 16 -9.48 -5.61 -4.43
N ARG A 17 -9.65 -6.80 -3.81
CA ARG A 17 -9.19 -8.12 -4.24
C ARG A 17 -8.17 -8.04 -5.38
N GLY A 18 -7.08 -7.31 -5.15
CA GLY A 18 -5.99 -7.28 -6.11
C GLY A 18 -5.48 -8.70 -6.06
N LYS A 19 -5.75 -9.48 -7.12
CA LYS A 19 -5.28 -10.85 -7.36
C LYS A 19 -4.08 -11.06 -6.46
N ALA A 20 -4.31 -11.76 -5.32
CA ALA A 20 -3.41 -11.80 -4.16
C ALA A 20 -1.99 -11.59 -4.67
N ALA A 21 -1.47 -10.35 -4.55
CA ALA A 21 -0.32 -9.86 -5.34
C ALA A 21 0.62 -11.02 -5.51
N GLN A 22 0.62 -11.61 -6.72
CA GLN A 22 0.96 -13.03 -6.95
C GLN A 22 2.00 -13.43 -5.91
N LEU A 23 1.59 -14.26 -4.94
CA LEU A 23 2.44 -14.92 -3.95
C LEU A 23 3.35 -15.89 -4.71
N SER A 24 4.14 -15.31 -5.61
CA SER A 24 5.17 -15.89 -6.42
C SER A 24 6.35 -15.92 -5.46
N VAL A 25 6.44 -17.04 -4.74
CA VAL A 25 7.74 -17.71 -4.58
C VAL A 25 8.40 -17.65 -5.96
N SER A 26 9.66 -17.21 -6.04
CA SER A 26 10.31 -16.71 -7.26
C SER A 26 9.95 -17.45 -8.56
N HIS A 27 10.12 -16.81 -9.72
CA HIS A 27 9.88 -17.31 -11.09
C HIS A 27 10.53 -18.68 -11.49
N GLY A 28 10.98 -19.52 -10.55
CA GLY A 28 11.37 -20.92 -10.72
C GLY A 28 10.41 -21.91 -10.06
N GLU A 29 10.67 -23.21 -10.24
CA GLU A 29 9.95 -24.27 -9.53
C GLU A 29 10.16 -24.16 -8.02
N THR A 30 9.07 -24.22 -7.25
CA THR A 30 9.10 -24.32 -5.79
C THR A 30 10.03 -25.47 -5.37
N PRO A 31 11.06 -25.22 -4.55
CA PRO A 31 11.90 -26.30 -4.04
C PRO A 31 11.05 -27.37 -3.35
N PRO A 32 11.28 -28.68 -3.61
CA PRO A 32 10.49 -29.75 -3.00
C PRO A 32 10.43 -29.65 -1.46
N GLU A 33 11.48 -29.14 -0.83
CA GLU A 33 11.57 -28.91 0.61
C GLU A 33 10.53 -27.90 1.13
N LEU A 34 10.12 -26.94 0.31
CA LEU A 34 9.15 -25.89 0.67
C LEU A 34 7.75 -26.14 0.12
N ALA A 35 7.53 -27.19 -0.68
CA ALA A 35 6.23 -27.46 -1.29
C ALA A 35 5.08 -27.48 -0.26
N ALA A 36 5.26 -28.21 0.85
CA ALA A 36 4.25 -28.28 1.91
C ALA A 36 4.01 -26.92 2.61
N ALA A 37 5.04 -26.09 2.73
CA ALA A 37 4.92 -24.74 3.30
C ALA A 37 4.13 -23.82 2.36
N VAL A 38 4.36 -23.92 1.05
CA VAL A 38 3.60 -23.22 0.01
C VAL A 38 2.13 -23.65 0.02
N ASP A 39 1.84 -24.96 0.10
CA ASP A 39 0.47 -25.47 0.17
C ASP A 39 -0.27 -24.99 1.43
N ALA A 40 0.43 -24.86 2.56
CA ALA A 40 -0.13 -24.28 3.78
C ALA A 40 -0.42 -22.78 3.59
N LEU A 41 0.51 -22.03 2.99
CA LEU A 41 0.33 -20.60 2.68
C LEU A 41 -0.88 -20.35 1.76
N GLN A 42 -1.04 -21.16 0.71
CA GLN A 42 -2.15 -21.04 -0.24
C GLN A 42 -3.51 -21.32 0.40
N ARG A 43 -3.55 -22.18 1.41
CA ARG A 43 -4.74 -22.46 2.23
C ARG A 43 -4.95 -21.47 3.37
N GLU A 44 -4.12 -20.43 3.43
CA GLU A 44 -4.12 -19.42 4.50
C GLU A 44 -3.85 -20.00 5.90
N ASP A 45 -3.23 -21.18 5.97
CA ASP A 45 -2.76 -21.80 7.21
C ASP A 45 -1.39 -21.21 7.60
N TRP A 46 -1.42 -19.95 8.05
CA TRP A 46 -0.22 -19.18 8.37
C TRP A 46 0.67 -19.82 9.44
N PRO A 47 0.14 -20.37 10.55
CA PRO A 47 0.96 -21.06 11.55
C PRO A 47 1.69 -22.27 10.96
N GLN A 48 1.00 -23.07 10.15
CA GLN A 48 1.61 -24.24 9.52
C GLN A 48 2.65 -23.85 8.46
N ALA A 49 2.36 -22.85 7.62
CA ALA A 49 3.31 -22.34 6.64
C ALA A 49 4.62 -21.87 7.31
N LEU A 50 4.50 -21.13 8.41
CA LEU A 50 5.64 -20.69 9.21
C LEU A 50 6.42 -21.89 9.79
N ARG A 51 5.72 -22.84 10.43
CA ARG A 51 6.33 -24.03 11.04
C ARG A 51 7.11 -24.87 10.01
N LEU A 52 6.59 -24.98 8.79
CA LEU A 52 7.20 -25.76 7.71
C LEU A 52 8.37 -25.03 7.05
N ALA A 53 8.32 -23.70 6.92
CA ALA A 53 9.40 -22.92 6.29
C ALA A 53 10.59 -22.67 7.24
N GLN A 54 10.35 -22.50 8.53
CA GLN A 54 11.36 -22.08 9.52
C GLN A 54 12.63 -22.95 9.59
N PRO A 55 12.57 -24.30 9.45
CA PRO A 55 13.78 -25.14 9.43
C PRO A 55 14.76 -24.82 8.28
N HIS A 56 14.29 -24.13 7.24
CA HIS A 56 15.06 -23.86 6.03
C HIS A 56 15.72 -22.47 6.01
N LEU A 57 15.55 -21.66 7.06
CA LEU A 57 16.11 -20.30 7.12
C LEU A 57 17.64 -20.27 7.11
N GLU A 58 18.27 -21.35 7.58
CA GLU A 58 19.74 -21.53 7.60
C GLU A 58 20.21 -22.60 6.61
N ALA A 59 19.38 -22.97 5.63
CA ALA A 59 19.75 -23.95 4.61
C ALA A 59 21.02 -23.52 3.87
N LYS A 60 21.84 -24.46 3.40
CA LYS A 60 23.08 -24.11 2.66
C LYS A 60 22.79 -23.40 1.33
N SER A 61 21.70 -23.77 0.65
CA SER A 61 21.26 -23.13 -0.58
C SER A 61 20.71 -21.73 -0.33
N ALA A 62 21.28 -20.72 -0.98
CA ALA A 62 20.82 -19.34 -0.87
C ALA A 62 19.38 -19.15 -1.37
N GLY A 63 19.01 -19.81 -2.48
CA GLY A 63 17.64 -19.75 -3.01
C GLY A 63 16.63 -20.36 -2.04
N LEU A 64 16.95 -21.52 -1.46
CA LEU A 64 16.10 -22.16 -0.46
C LEU A 64 15.91 -21.29 0.80
N ARG A 65 16.98 -20.63 1.28
CA ARG A 65 16.87 -19.66 2.38
C ARG A 65 15.99 -18.48 2.01
N ALA A 66 16.16 -17.91 0.83
CA ALA A 66 15.38 -16.76 0.38
C ALA A 66 13.88 -17.08 0.33
N ASP A 67 13.51 -18.22 -0.26
CA ASP A 67 12.11 -18.67 -0.30
C ASP A 67 11.55 -18.98 1.11
N ALA A 68 12.36 -19.57 2.00
CA ALA A 68 11.97 -19.77 3.39
C ALA A 68 11.72 -18.44 4.12
N TYR A 69 12.61 -17.44 3.99
CA TYR A 69 12.41 -16.12 4.57
C TYR A 69 11.18 -15.42 4.01
N ARG A 70 10.93 -15.52 2.70
CA ARG A 70 9.74 -14.99 2.03
C ARG A 70 8.46 -15.58 2.63
N LEU A 71 8.38 -16.90 2.74
CA LEU A 71 7.23 -17.59 3.34
C LEU A 71 7.01 -17.17 4.79
N CYS A 72 8.08 -17.16 5.60
CA CYS A 72 8.02 -16.71 6.99
C CYS A 72 7.56 -15.24 7.10
N ALA A 73 8.08 -14.35 6.26
CA ALA A 73 7.74 -12.92 6.28
C ALA A 73 6.27 -12.68 5.94
N LEU A 74 5.73 -13.42 4.97
CA LEU A 74 4.32 -13.38 4.57
C LEU A 74 3.41 -13.93 5.66
N ALA A 75 3.71 -15.13 6.18
CA ALA A 75 2.92 -15.76 7.22
C ALA A 75 2.90 -14.95 8.53
N THR A 76 4.02 -14.35 8.91
CA THR A 76 4.10 -13.48 10.10
C THR A 76 3.41 -12.15 9.89
N SER A 77 3.45 -11.56 8.67
CA SER A 77 2.65 -10.37 8.32
C SER A 77 1.15 -10.64 8.51
N ARG A 78 0.66 -11.77 7.97
CA ARG A 78 -0.76 -12.14 8.05
C ARG A 78 -1.24 -12.38 9.48
N GLN A 79 -0.34 -12.77 10.38
CA GLN A 79 -0.61 -12.96 11.80
C GLN A 79 -0.39 -11.68 12.64
N GLY A 80 -0.08 -10.54 12.03
CA GLY A 80 0.20 -9.29 12.74
C GLY A 80 1.51 -9.29 13.53
N GLN A 81 2.39 -10.26 13.29
CA GLN A 81 3.70 -10.37 13.96
C GLN A 81 4.74 -9.48 13.26
N TRP A 82 4.51 -8.18 13.23
CA TRP A 82 5.22 -7.22 12.38
C TRP A 82 6.72 -7.12 12.65
N ARG A 83 7.14 -7.27 13.92
CA ARG A 83 8.58 -7.28 14.27
C ARG A 83 9.31 -8.49 13.67
N THR A 84 8.70 -9.67 13.77
CA THR A 84 9.24 -10.90 13.17
C THR A 84 9.23 -10.81 11.66
N SER A 85 8.12 -10.32 11.09
CA SER A 85 8.00 -10.10 9.66
C SER A 85 9.09 -9.16 9.11
N PHE A 86 9.34 -8.03 9.79
CA PHE A 86 10.43 -7.13 9.45
C PHE A 86 11.78 -7.85 9.41
N SER A 87 12.10 -8.64 10.43
CA SER A 87 13.36 -9.40 10.47
C SER A 87 13.49 -10.38 9.30
N CYS A 88 12.40 -11.08 8.95
CA CYS A 88 12.39 -11.99 7.80
C CYS A 88 12.55 -11.23 6.46
N TRP A 89 11.82 -10.13 6.28
CA TRP A 89 11.97 -9.28 5.08
C TRP A 89 13.37 -8.68 4.98
N HIS A 90 14.01 -8.35 6.10
CA HIS A 90 15.36 -7.77 6.12
C HIS A 90 16.38 -8.80 5.67
N LYS A 91 16.28 -10.03 6.19
CA LYS A 91 17.10 -11.16 5.74
C LYS A 91 16.87 -11.51 4.27
N LEU A 92 15.62 -11.45 3.81
CA LEU A 92 15.33 -11.64 2.40
C LEU A 92 15.93 -10.51 1.54
N PHE A 93 15.90 -9.25 1.98
CA PHE A 93 16.52 -8.15 1.26
C PHE A 93 18.06 -8.28 1.19
N GLU A 94 18.71 -8.79 2.23
CA GLU A 94 20.15 -9.10 2.22
C GLU A 94 20.50 -10.15 1.15
N LEU A 95 19.62 -11.14 0.92
CA LEU A 95 19.79 -12.17 -0.11
C LEU A 95 19.40 -11.68 -1.51
N GLU A 96 18.33 -10.90 -1.59
CA GLU A 96 17.70 -10.44 -2.83
C GLU A 96 17.33 -8.95 -2.75
N PRO A 97 18.29 -8.05 -2.99
CA PRO A 97 18.01 -6.62 -3.00
C PRO A 97 17.11 -6.25 -4.19
N SER A 98 15.88 -5.87 -3.90
CA SER A 98 14.87 -5.46 -4.88
C SER A 98 14.02 -4.29 -4.36
N ALA A 99 13.38 -3.57 -5.29
CA ALA A 99 12.43 -2.53 -4.92
C ALA A 99 11.28 -3.14 -4.11
N HIS A 100 10.74 -4.28 -4.56
CA HIS A 100 9.67 -4.97 -3.85
C HIS A 100 10.01 -5.27 -2.39
N ASN A 101 11.18 -5.87 -2.11
CA ASN A 101 11.57 -6.21 -0.74
C ASN A 101 11.80 -4.95 0.13
N ALA A 102 12.33 -3.86 -0.44
CA ALA A 102 12.44 -2.58 0.26
C ALA A 102 11.06 -2.00 0.61
N LEU A 103 10.07 -2.11 -0.28
CA LEU A 103 8.70 -1.68 0.00
C LEU A 103 8.05 -2.52 1.11
N GLN A 104 8.27 -3.84 1.14
CA GLN A 104 7.78 -4.69 2.23
C GLN A 104 8.40 -4.29 3.57
N LEU A 105 9.69 -3.95 3.60
CA LEU A 105 10.37 -3.44 4.78
C LEU A 105 9.82 -2.08 5.25
N ALA A 106 9.44 -1.20 4.33
CA ALA A 106 8.79 0.06 4.63
C ALA A 106 7.46 -0.18 5.37
N SER A 107 6.58 -1.01 4.79
CA SER A 107 5.29 -1.36 5.38
C SER A 107 5.44 -2.09 6.72
N ALA A 108 6.29 -3.12 6.80
CA ALA A 108 6.52 -3.87 8.04
C ALA A 108 7.08 -3.00 9.16
N SER A 109 7.92 -2.00 8.84
CA SER A 109 8.43 -1.05 9.83
C SER A 109 7.31 -0.19 10.44
N VAL A 110 6.48 0.39 9.58
CA VAL A 110 5.32 1.18 10.02
C VAL A 110 4.36 0.35 10.84
N MET A 111 4.02 -0.85 10.39
CA MET A 111 3.11 -1.75 11.10
C MET A 111 3.70 -2.24 12.44
N ALA A 112 5.04 -2.25 12.58
CA ALA A 112 5.73 -2.51 13.85
C ALA A 112 5.84 -1.27 14.75
N GLY A 113 5.29 -0.12 14.35
CA GLY A 113 5.28 1.14 15.09
C GLY A 113 6.48 2.05 14.85
N ASP A 114 7.30 1.78 13.83
CA ASP A 114 8.51 2.55 13.51
C ASP A 114 8.35 3.26 12.15
N VAL A 115 7.71 4.44 12.20
CA VAL A 115 7.40 5.25 11.02
C VAL A 115 8.67 5.74 10.32
N GLU A 116 9.65 6.24 11.06
CA GLU A 116 10.87 6.81 10.48
C GLU A 116 11.70 5.75 9.76
N ARG A 117 11.81 4.54 10.33
CA ARG A 117 12.41 3.41 9.60
C ARG A 117 11.59 3.03 8.36
N GLY A 118 10.27 3.11 8.44
CA GLY A 118 9.38 2.95 7.28
C GLY A 118 9.70 3.92 6.14
N LYS A 119 9.84 5.21 6.46
CA LYS A 119 10.21 6.27 5.50
C LYS A 119 11.58 6.02 4.88
N ALA A 120 12.57 5.63 5.69
CA ALA A 120 13.91 5.30 5.19
C ALA A 120 13.89 4.14 4.18
N TRP A 121 13.09 3.10 4.44
CA TRP A 121 12.92 2.00 3.50
C TRP A 121 12.14 2.38 2.24
N LEU A 122 11.17 3.29 2.33
CA LEU A 122 10.50 3.84 1.15
C LEU A 122 11.46 4.64 0.28
N MET A 123 12.36 5.44 0.87
CA MET A 123 13.43 6.11 0.12
C MET A 123 14.35 5.09 -0.55
N LYS A 124 14.66 3.97 0.11
CA LYS A 124 15.45 2.88 -0.49
C LYS A 124 14.72 2.21 -1.65
N PHE A 125 13.40 2.01 -1.52
CA PHE A 125 12.55 1.58 -2.62
C PHE A 125 12.67 2.52 -3.82
N ASP A 126 12.53 3.84 -3.61
CA ASP A 126 12.59 4.83 -4.69
C ASP A 126 13.97 4.83 -5.38
N GLU A 127 15.06 4.70 -4.62
CA GLU A 127 16.43 4.59 -5.14
C GLU A 127 16.58 3.41 -6.11
N ILE A 128 16.15 2.21 -5.69
CA ILE A 128 16.27 0.99 -6.48
C ILE A 128 15.32 1.04 -7.69
N ASN A 129 14.07 1.44 -7.47
CA ASN A 129 13.03 1.42 -8.49
C ASN A 129 13.28 2.46 -9.60
N ARG A 130 13.94 3.59 -9.29
CA ARG A 130 14.36 4.57 -10.31
C ARG A 130 15.28 3.96 -11.36
N VAL A 131 16.14 3.02 -10.97
CA VAL A 131 17.08 2.34 -11.87
C VAL A 131 16.39 1.17 -12.57
N ARG A 132 15.71 0.31 -11.82
CA ARG A 132 15.21 -0.98 -12.34
C ARG A 132 13.80 -0.93 -12.93
N ARG A 133 12.99 0.05 -12.52
CA ARG A 133 11.60 0.26 -12.97
C ARG A 133 10.73 -1.00 -12.84
N GLU A 134 10.93 -1.73 -11.74
CA GLU A 134 10.25 -3.00 -11.45
C GLU A 134 8.80 -2.81 -10.98
N TYR A 135 8.46 -1.63 -10.45
CA TYR A 135 7.21 -1.40 -9.75
C TYR A 135 6.61 -0.02 -10.05
N SER A 136 5.27 0.10 -10.03
CA SER A 136 4.60 1.41 -10.10
C SER A 136 4.84 2.19 -8.81
N CYS A 137 5.38 3.41 -8.93
CA CYS A 137 5.56 4.29 -7.77
C CYS A 137 4.22 4.65 -7.12
N ALA A 138 3.17 4.86 -7.91
CA ALA A 138 1.84 5.16 -7.37
C ALA A 138 1.28 3.99 -6.57
N ALA A 139 1.42 2.76 -7.07
CA ALA A 139 1.01 1.56 -6.34
C ALA A 139 1.81 1.40 -5.02
N ALA A 140 3.12 1.69 -5.04
CA ALA A 140 3.95 1.64 -3.85
C ALA A 140 3.53 2.67 -2.79
N TYR A 141 3.24 3.90 -3.21
CA TYR A 141 2.83 4.97 -2.28
C TYR A 141 1.44 4.69 -1.70
N VAL A 142 0.52 4.12 -2.48
CA VAL A 142 -0.78 3.64 -1.98
C VAL A 142 -0.61 2.54 -0.93
N ASN A 143 0.30 1.58 -1.16
CA ASN A 143 0.61 0.54 -0.17
C ASN A 143 1.16 1.15 1.12
N PHE A 144 2.07 2.11 1.01
CA PHE A 144 2.66 2.77 2.19
C PHE A 144 1.64 3.63 2.95
N ILE A 145 0.79 4.39 2.25
CA ILE A 145 -0.34 5.13 2.85
C ILE A 145 -1.26 4.17 3.60
N SER A 146 -1.57 3.01 3.02
CA SER A 146 -2.41 2.00 3.65
C SER A 146 -1.77 1.46 4.93
N ALA A 147 -0.47 1.20 4.94
CA ALA A 147 0.26 0.77 6.13
C ALA A 147 0.24 1.85 7.24
N LEU A 148 0.50 3.10 6.89
CA LEU A 148 0.42 4.23 7.83
C LEU A 148 -0.98 4.38 8.43
N ALA A 149 -2.01 4.33 7.59
CA ALA A 149 -3.40 4.40 8.02
C ALA A 149 -3.77 3.25 8.96
N GLN A 150 -3.39 2.01 8.62
CA GLN A 150 -3.64 0.82 9.43
C GLN A 150 -2.93 0.87 10.79
N ALA A 151 -1.71 1.40 10.83
CA ALA A 151 -0.97 1.60 12.07
C ALA A 151 -1.44 2.81 12.90
N GLY A 152 -2.47 3.54 12.45
CA GLY A 152 -3.02 4.70 13.17
C GLY A 152 -2.23 6.00 12.96
N HIS A 153 -1.32 6.03 11.99
CA HIS A 153 -0.47 7.19 11.68
C HIS A 153 -1.08 8.05 10.56
N ALA A 154 -2.37 8.43 10.69
CA ALA A 154 -3.09 9.16 9.66
C ALA A 154 -2.40 10.46 9.22
N ARG A 155 -1.83 11.24 10.16
CA ARG A 155 -1.10 12.49 9.85
C ARG A 155 0.11 12.26 8.95
N GLU A 156 0.80 11.15 9.13
CA GLU A 156 1.98 10.79 8.34
C GLU A 156 1.61 10.44 6.89
N THR A 157 0.33 10.19 6.58
CA THR A 157 -0.13 9.91 5.22
C THR A 157 -0.16 11.15 4.32
N LEU A 158 -0.27 12.35 4.91
CA LEU A 158 -0.57 13.59 4.19
C LEU A 158 0.45 13.93 3.08
N PRO A 159 1.79 13.81 3.28
CA PRO A 159 2.75 14.05 2.22
C PRO A 159 2.57 13.12 1.02
N TYR A 160 2.24 11.85 1.28
CA TYR A 160 2.08 10.83 0.24
C TYR A 160 0.74 10.95 -0.50
N LEU A 161 -0.33 11.32 0.22
CA LEU A 161 -1.61 11.69 -0.40
C LEU A 161 -1.44 12.92 -1.29
N THR A 162 -0.66 13.91 -0.83
CA THR A 162 -0.38 15.11 -1.60
C THR A 162 0.44 14.78 -2.85
N TRP A 163 1.42 13.87 -2.74
CA TRP A 163 2.15 13.38 -3.90
C TRP A 163 1.22 12.71 -4.93
N LEU A 164 0.29 11.85 -4.49
CA LEU A 164 -0.70 11.25 -5.39
C LEU A 164 -1.62 12.29 -6.02
N ARG A 165 -2.04 13.31 -5.27
CA ARG A 165 -2.82 14.44 -5.80
C ARG A 165 -2.09 15.15 -6.93
N GLU A 166 -0.81 15.49 -6.72
CA GLU A 166 -0.01 16.15 -7.74
C GLU A 166 0.24 15.24 -8.95
N LEU A 167 0.30 13.92 -8.77
CA LEU A 167 0.39 12.99 -9.89
C LEU A 167 -0.83 13.10 -10.82
N TYR A 168 -2.07 13.15 -10.29
CA TYR A 168 -3.25 13.37 -11.13
C TYR A 168 -3.18 14.69 -11.90
N ARG A 169 -2.74 15.78 -11.24
CA ARG A 169 -2.58 17.10 -11.88
C ARG A 169 -1.52 17.08 -12.99
N GLN A 170 -0.45 16.31 -12.81
CA GLN A 170 0.59 16.16 -13.84
C GLN A 170 0.11 15.31 -15.01
N LEU A 171 -0.69 14.28 -14.75
CA LEU A 171 -1.22 13.38 -15.79
C LEU A 171 -2.28 14.05 -16.65
N LYS A 172 -3.10 14.94 -16.06
CA LYS A 172 -4.19 15.68 -16.72
C LYS A 172 -5.29 14.84 -17.35
N VAL A 173 -5.17 13.51 -17.30
CA VAL A 173 -6.11 12.54 -17.87
C VAL A 173 -6.54 11.61 -16.75
N THR A 174 -7.84 11.54 -16.52
CA THR A 174 -8.47 10.77 -15.42
C THR A 174 -9.25 9.55 -15.90
N ASP A 175 -9.22 9.26 -17.20
CA ASP A 175 -9.76 8.04 -17.80
C ASP A 175 -9.21 6.76 -17.11
N ASP A 176 -10.12 5.85 -16.75
CA ASP A 176 -9.79 4.67 -15.96
C ASP A 176 -8.79 3.75 -16.69
N MET A 177 -8.91 3.58 -18.01
CA MET A 177 -7.98 2.74 -18.77
C MET A 177 -6.58 3.37 -18.78
N PHE A 178 -6.49 4.69 -18.98
CA PHE A 178 -5.23 5.43 -18.93
C PHE A 178 -4.56 5.34 -17.55
N LEU A 179 -5.33 5.52 -16.47
CA LEU A 179 -4.84 5.41 -15.10
C LEU A 179 -4.38 3.99 -14.77
N HIS A 180 -5.15 2.98 -15.19
CA HIS A 180 -4.81 1.57 -15.01
C HIS A 180 -3.45 1.22 -15.65
N GLN A 181 -3.22 1.66 -16.89
CA GLN A 181 -1.97 1.40 -17.61
C GLN A 181 -0.74 2.02 -16.93
N ARG A 182 -0.92 3.09 -16.15
CA ARG A 182 0.14 3.74 -15.36
C ARG A 182 0.23 3.24 -13.93
N GLY A 183 -0.62 2.30 -13.54
CA GLY A 183 -0.70 1.79 -12.18
C GLY A 183 -1.08 2.88 -11.17
N VAL A 184 -1.86 3.87 -11.60
CA VAL A 184 -2.42 4.93 -10.75
C VAL A 184 -3.84 4.55 -10.37
N PRO A 185 -4.28 4.74 -9.12
CA PRO A 185 -5.66 4.45 -8.74
C PRO A 185 -6.65 5.24 -9.60
N PHE A 186 -7.87 4.72 -9.78
CA PHE A 186 -8.93 5.51 -10.39
C PHE A 186 -9.27 6.73 -9.54
N LEU A 187 -9.67 7.83 -10.19
CA LEU A 187 -9.92 9.09 -9.48
C LEU A 187 -10.94 8.88 -8.35
N HIS A 188 -12.06 8.22 -8.63
CA HIS A 188 -13.10 7.96 -7.61
C HIS A 188 -12.56 7.15 -6.42
N VAL A 189 -11.74 6.13 -6.67
CA VAL A 189 -11.09 5.34 -5.61
C VAL A 189 -10.17 6.24 -4.77
N PHE A 190 -9.38 7.10 -5.41
CA PHE A 190 -8.54 8.04 -4.67
C PHE A 190 -9.36 8.99 -3.80
N LEU A 191 -10.44 9.58 -4.33
CA LEU A 191 -11.31 10.49 -3.58
C LEU A 191 -11.94 9.79 -2.37
N GLU A 192 -12.58 8.64 -2.57
CA GLU A 192 -13.22 7.85 -1.51
C GLU A 192 -12.27 7.51 -0.36
N ASN A 193 -11.02 7.14 -0.70
CA ASN A 193 -10.10 6.62 0.28
C ASN A 193 -9.20 7.67 0.93
N SER A 194 -8.95 8.79 0.25
CA SER A 194 -8.21 9.92 0.81
C SER A 194 -9.06 10.74 1.77
N TRP A 195 -10.36 10.88 1.52
CA TRP A 195 -11.28 11.69 2.33
C TRP A 195 -11.24 11.43 3.84
N PRO A 196 -11.45 10.18 4.33
CA PRO A 196 -11.45 9.88 5.75
C PRO A 196 -10.09 10.10 6.41
N LEU A 197 -9.00 10.05 5.64
CA LEU A 197 -7.64 10.32 6.13
C LEU A 197 -7.38 11.83 6.21
N LEU A 198 -7.81 12.58 5.20
CA LEU A 198 -7.69 14.04 5.18
C LEU A 198 -8.48 14.69 6.32
N LEU A 199 -9.70 14.23 6.61
CA LEU A 199 -10.49 14.72 7.74
C LEU A 199 -9.86 14.46 9.12
N GLN A 200 -8.93 13.51 9.24
CA GLN A 200 -8.17 13.30 10.47
C GLN A 200 -6.99 14.29 10.61
N CYS A 201 -6.61 14.95 9.53
CA CYS A 201 -5.43 15.80 9.44
C CYS A 201 -5.77 17.28 9.27
N LEU A 202 -6.88 17.58 8.63
CA LEU A 202 -7.28 18.89 8.13
C LEU A 202 -8.73 19.18 8.54
N ASN A 203 -9.06 20.47 8.68
CA ASN A 203 -10.46 20.88 8.80
C ASN A 203 -11.18 20.87 7.44
N GLU A 204 -12.49 20.93 7.44
CA GLU A 204 -13.33 20.88 6.23
C GLU A 204 -12.91 21.90 5.16
N LYS A 205 -12.69 23.16 5.54
CA LYS A 205 -12.24 24.21 4.61
C LYS A 205 -10.92 23.82 3.93
N GLN A 206 -9.95 23.35 4.70
CA GLN A 206 -8.65 22.90 4.19
C GLN A 206 -8.80 21.68 3.29
N VAL A 207 -9.67 20.73 3.61
CA VAL A 207 -9.92 19.57 2.74
C VAL A 207 -10.52 20.00 1.40
N ARG A 208 -11.49 20.92 1.43
CA ARG A 208 -12.08 21.48 0.20
C ARG A 208 -11.02 22.19 -0.65
N GLU A 209 -10.19 23.03 -0.06
CA GLU A 209 -9.07 23.69 -0.75
C GLU A 209 -8.07 22.67 -1.30
N TRP A 210 -7.79 21.61 -0.54
CA TRP A 210 -6.85 20.57 -0.92
C TRP A 210 -7.30 19.80 -2.16
N TYR A 211 -8.57 19.39 -2.24
CA TYR A 211 -9.11 18.78 -3.45
C TYR A 211 -9.28 19.80 -4.57
N GLY A 212 -9.77 20.99 -4.27
CA GLY A 212 -10.03 22.05 -5.24
C GLY A 212 -8.79 22.44 -6.06
N ALA A 213 -7.59 22.30 -5.50
CA ALA A 213 -6.32 22.48 -6.22
C ALA A 213 -6.19 21.61 -7.49
N MET A 214 -6.87 20.45 -7.56
CA MET A 214 -6.83 19.57 -8.72
C MET A 214 -7.61 20.16 -9.92
N LEU A 215 -8.66 20.94 -9.67
CA LEU A 215 -9.58 21.44 -10.71
C LEU A 215 -8.90 22.32 -11.78
N ALA A 216 -7.72 22.86 -11.50
CA ALA A 216 -6.96 23.66 -12.45
C ALA A 216 -6.32 22.82 -13.57
N ASP A 217 -6.10 21.52 -13.34
CA ASP A 217 -5.25 20.69 -14.18
C ASP A 217 -5.89 19.38 -14.68
N LEU A 218 -7.00 18.93 -14.07
CA LEU A 218 -7.71 17.74 -14.55
C LEU A 218 -8.39 17.98 -15.91
N ASP A 219 -8.67 16.90 -16.62
CA ASP A 219 -9.56 16.90 -17.78
C ASP A 219 -11.01 17.26 -17.39
N GLU A 220 -11.86 17.49 -18.40
CA GLU A 220 -13.25 17.91 -18.20
C GLU A 220 -14.05 16.89 -17.37
N ASP A 221 -13.90 15.60 -17.67
CA ASP A 221 -14.57 14.51 -16.94
C ASP A 221 -14.09 14.43 -15.49
N GLY A 222 -12.78 14.55 -15.25
CA GLY A 222 -12.21 14.57 -13.90
C GLY A 222 -12.66 15.78 -13.10
N CYS A 223 -12.74 16.96 -13.72
CA CYS A 223 -13.29 18.16 -13.10
C CYS A 223 -14.76 17.98 -12.72
N ALA A 224 -15.58 17.43 -13.62
CA ALA A 224 -16.99 17.18 -13.38
C ALA A 224 -17.21 16.15 -12.26
N ALA A 225 -16.42 15.07 -12.25
CA ALA A 225 -16.44 14.07 -11.20
C ALA A 225 -16.04 14.66 -9.83
N LEU A 226 -14.97 15.44 -9.78
CA LEU A 226 -14.48 16.05 -8.54
C LEU A 226 -15.47 17.07 -7.96
N ARG A 227 -16.05 17.94 -8.80
CA ARG A 227 -17.05 18.93 -8.34
C ARG A 227 -18.26 18.23 -7.72
N ARG A 228 -18.84 17.27 -8.45
CA ARG A 228 -19.96 16.46 -7.95
C ARG A 228 -19.63 15.78 -6.62
N TRP A 229 -18.45 15.18 -6.52
CA TRP A 229 -18.02 14.53 -5.28
C TRP A 229 -17.87 15.52 -4.12
N LEU A 230 -17.33 16.71 -4.36
CA LEU A 230 -17.23 17.76 -3.34
C LEU A 230 -18.61 18.27 -2.91
N ASP A 231 -19.55 18.42 -3.84
CA ASP A 231 -20.92 18.83 -3.54
C ASP A 231 -21.67 17.77 -2.71
N GLU A 232 -21.44 16.48 -2.99
CA GLU A 232 -22.01 15.35 -2.25
C GLU A 232 -21.43 15.22 -0.83
N MET A 233 -20.10 15.29 -0.69
CA MET A 233 -19.40 15.04 0.58
C MET A 233 -19.33 16.27 1.49
N MET A 234 -19.44 17.46 0.90
CA MET A 234 -19.36 18.74 1.59
C MET A 234 -20.42 19.69 1.03
N PRO A 235 -21.72 19.47 1.27
CA PRO A 235 -22.73 20.41 0.81
C PRO A 235 -22.40 21.79 1.39
N VAL A 236 -22.36 22.82 0.53
CA VAL A 236 -22.35 24.20 1.02
C VAL A 236 -23.59 24.33 1.89
N ALA A 237 -23.43 24.74 3.16
CA ALA A 237 -24.57 25.04 4.01
C ALA A 237 -25.52 25.91 3.18
N ALA A 238 -26.77 25.46 2.98
CA ALA A 238 -27.77 26.31 2.38
C ALA A 238 -27.67 27.64 3.12
N ALA A 239 -27.44 28.72 2.38
CA ALA A 239 -27.73 30.03 2.92
C ALA A 239 -29.20 29.91 3.31
N ASN A 240 -29.46 29.77 4.61
CA ASN A 240 -30.78 30.01 5.13
C ASN A 240 -30.98 31.50 4.87
N ASP A 241 -31.54 31.79 3.70
CA ASP A 241 -32.24 33.03 3.43
C ASP A 241 -33.33 33.12 4.51
N GLU A 242 -33.08 34.03 5.46
CA GLU A 242 -33.99 34.72 6.38
C GLU A 242 -35.10 33.93 7.10
#